data_AF-A0A133ZDW9-F1
#
_entry.id   AF-A0A133ZDW9-F1
#
_cell.length_a   1.000
_cell.length_b   1.000
_cell.length_c   1.000
_cell.angle_alpha   90.00
_cell.angle_beta   90.00
_cell.angle_gamma   90.00
#
_symmetry.space_group_name_H-M   'P 1'
#
loop_
_entity.id
_entity.type
_entity.pdbx_description
1 polymer ?
#
loop_
_entity_poly.entity_id
_entity_poly.type
_entity_poly.pdbx_seq_one_letter_code
_entity_poly.pdbx_strand_id
1 'polypeptide(L)'
;MDDEELGLPKPKKYEGERFSALDYKTEEYAEVQTLGEAITLRGDKAFLRDVTPDDFLDDTPPGVEKIGIADLWSDSTWEKGETERNVDLERSAASLKAGDLLKVRPCSEDISEWGYRFHLVDGTTLPYEPYHDYDDQLFEDALENLFSGEWLACRVREVSCFGEDGIEVDPKFCWRVYSCKVTVYRCGSAKL
;
A
#
# COMPACT_ATOMS: atom_id res chain seq x y z
N MET A 1 -15.02 -18.90 -13.97
CA MET A 1 -15.81 -17.66 -13.84
C MET A 1 -14.96 -16.54 -14.37
N ASP A 2 -15.49 -15.69 -15.22
CA ASP A 2 -14.71 -14.59 -15.80
C ASP A 2 -14.66 -13.39 -14.85
N ASP A 3 -13.58 -12.59 -14.93
CA ASP A 3 -13.40 -11.40 -14.08
C ASP A 3 -14.52 -10.37 -14.32
N GLU A 4 -14.99 -10.28 -15.57
CA GLU A 4 -16.07 -9.39 -15.97
C GLU A 4 -17.43 -9.78 -15.34
N GLU A 5 -17.71 -11.08 -15.22
CA GLU A 5 -18.91 -11.60 -14.54
C GLU A 5 -18.87 -11.32 -13.03
N LEU A 6 -17.67 -11.27 -12.46
CA LEU A 6 -17.43 -11.04 -11.05
C LEU A 6 -17.40 -9.55 -10.67
N GLY A 7 -17.37 -8.66 -11.65
CA GLY A 7 -17.20 -7.22 -11.47
C GLY A 7 -15.77 -6.83 -11.09
N LEU A 8 -14.78 -7.66 -11.44
CA LEU A 8 -13.37 -7.46 -11.11
C LEU A 8 -12.62 -6.82 -12.27
N PRO A 9 -11.59 -5.99 -11.99
CA PRO A 9 -10.79 -5.37 -13.03
C PRO A 9 -9.99 -6.43 -13.80
N LYS A 10 -9.81 -6.21 -15.11
CA LYS A 10 -8.90 -7.03 -15.91
C LYS A 10 -7.46 -6.73 -15.48
N PRO A 11 -6.65 -7.74 -15.12
CA PRO A 11 -5.28 -7.52 -14.68
C PRO A 11 -4.44 -6.97 -15.83
N LYS A 12 -3.51 -6.09 -15.47
CA LYS A 12 -2.45 -5.62 -16.38
C LYS A 12 -1.16 -6.40 -16.12
N LYS A 13 -0.24 -6.38 -17.07
CA LYS A 13 1.12 -6.87 -16.82
C LYS A 13 1.82 -5.96 -15.83
N TYR A 14 2.59 -6.55 -14.92
CA TYR A 14 3.43 -5.78 -14.02
C TYR A 14 4.61 -5.19 -14.78
N GLU A 15 4.72 -3.86 -14.76
CA GLU A 15 5.78 -3.07 -15.41
C GLU A 15 6.61 -2.28 -14.38
N GLY A 16 6.37 -2.52 -13.09
CA GLY A 16 7.07 -1.83 -12.01
C GLY A 16 8.50 -2.30 -11.81
N GLU A 17 9.18 -1.62 -10.90
CA GLU A 17 10.56 -1.94 -10.51
C GLU A 17 10.64 -3.33 -9.89
N ARG A 18 11.73 -4.04 -10.18
CA ARG A 18 12.04 -5.31 -9.54
C ARG A 18 13.10 -5.04 -8.49
N PHE A 19 12.76 -5.33 -7.25
CA PHE A 19 13.65 -5.18 -6.11
C PHE A 19 13.66 -6.47 -5.30
N SER A 20 14.82 -6.84 -4.80
CA SER A 20 15.07 -7.98 -3.93
C SER A 20 15.89 -7.52 -2.74
N ALA A 21 15.82 -8.25 -1.62
CA ALA A 21 16.64 -7.95 -0.45
C ALA A 21 18.16 -8.01 -0.74
N LEU A 22 18.59 -8.64 -1.83
CA LEU A 22 19.99 -8.67 -2.26
C LEU A 22 20.45 -7.34 -2.87
N ASP A 23 19.52 -6.51 -3.35
CA ASP A 23 19.85 -5.23 -3.97
C ASP A 23 20.38 -4.22 -2.96
N TYR A 24 20.06 -4.38 -1.67
CA TYR A 24 20.71 -3.64 -0.57
C TYR A 24 22.22 -3.90 -0.44
N LYS A 25 22.76 -4.91 -1.13
CA LYS A 25 24.20 -5.21 -1.13
C LYS A 25 24.94 -4.59 -2.32
N THR A 26 24.26 -3.81 -3.16
CA THR A 26 24.87 -3.12 -4.30
C THR A 26 25.59 -1.84 -3.87
N GLU A 27 26.40 -1.28 -4.77
CA GLU A 27 27.14 -0.03 -4.54
C GLU A 27 26.22 1.15 -4.18
N GLU A 28 24.97 1.12 -4.63
CA GLU A 28 23.97 2.16 -4.36
C GLU A 28 23.71 2.37 -2.85
N TYR A 29 23.86 1.33 -2.04
CA TYR A 29 23.64 1.34 -0.60
C TYR A 29 24.94 1.13 0.18
N ALA A 30 26.11 1.17 -0.46
CA ALA A 30 27.38 0.83 0.19
C ALA A 30 27.83 1.82 1.28
N GLU A 31 27.31 3.05 1.26
CA GLU A 31 27.68 4.11 2.21
C GLU A 31 26.81 4.14 3.47
N VAL A 32 25.70 3.40 3.50
CA VAL A 32 24.83 3.30 4.69
C VAL A 32 25.39 2.26 5.68
N GLN A 33 25.23 2.51 6.97
CA GLN A 33 25.80 1.68 8.04
C GLN A 33 24.85 0.58 8.51
N THR A 34 23.55 0.77 8.32
CA THR A 34 22.52 -0.16 8.79
C THR A 34 21.49 -0.47 7.71
N LEU A 35 20.78 -1.59 7.85
CA LEU A 35 19.67 -1.93 6.96
C LEU A 35 18.54 -0.87 7.05
N GLY A 36 18.26 -0.35 8.24
CA GLY A 36 17.27 0.72 8.41
C GLY A 36 17.62 1.98 7.61
N GLU A 37 18.88 2.40 7.63
CA GLU A 37 19.34 3.53 6.81
C GLU A 37 19.23 3.24 5.30
N ALA A 38 19.47 1.99 4.89
CA ALA A 38 19.28 1.57 3.50
C ALA A 38 17.81 1.65 3.05
N ILE A 39 16.89 1.17 3.91
CA ILE A 39 15.44 1.25 3.70
C ILE A 39 14.99 2.71 3.63
N THR A 40 15.45 3.55 4.56
CA THR A 40 15.16 4.99 4.54
C THR A 40 15.64 5.66 3.26
N LEU A 41 16.88 5.38 2.81
CA LEU A 41 17.41 5.91 1.55
C LEU A 41 16.58 5.47 0.34
N ARG A 42 16.10 4.22 0.34
CA ARG A 42 15.20 3.69 -0.70
C ARG A 42 13.85 4.41 -0.68
N GLY A 43 13.29 4.63 0.51
CA GLY A 43 12.06 5.39 0.73
C GLY A 43 12.18 6.83 0.24
N ASP A 44 13.26 7.52 0.55
CA ASP A 44 13.53 8.90 0.09
C ASP A 44 13.56 8.98 -1.45
N LYS A 45 14.22 8.00 -2.10
CA LYS A 45 14.26 7.92 -3.56
C LYS A 45 12.87 7.65 -4.16
N ALA A 46 12.09 6.75 -3.55
CA ALA A 46 10.73 6.46 -3.97
C ALA A 46 9.82 7.70 -3.82
N PHE A 47 9.93 8.40 -2.68
CA PHE A 47 9.21 9.65 -2.45
C PHE A 47 9.52 10.70 -3.52
N LEU A 48 10.80 10.92 -3.84
CA LEU A 48 11.23 11.87 -4.87
C LEU A 48 10.70 11.53 -6.27
N ARG A 49 10.48 10.25 -6.57
CA ARG A 49 9.88 9.78 -7.83
C ARG A 49 8.38 10.05 -7.89
N ASP A 50 7.71 9.99 -6.74
CA ASP A 50 6.24 9.95 -6.66
C ASP A 50 5.58 11.30 -6.31
N VAL A 51 6.35 12.27 -5.84
CA VAL A 51 5.87 13.63 -5.63
C VAL A 51 5.52 14.31 -6.96
N THR A 52 4.42 15.06 -6.94
CA THR A 52 3.94 15.90 -8.06
C THR A 52 3.97 17.38 -7.65
N PRO A 53 3.85 18.36 -8.57
CA PRO A 53 3.78 19.77 -8.17
C PRO A 53 2.66 20.08 -7.16
N ASP A 54 1.52 19.38 -7.27
CA ASP A 54 0.37 19.54 -6.37
C ASP A 54 0.70 19.15 -4.92
N ASP A 55 1.74 18.33 -4.73
CA ASP A 55 2.18 17.85 -3.42
C ASP A 55 2.83 18.91 -2.53
N PHE A 56 3.12 20.07 -3.10
CA PHE A 56 3.74 21.22 -2.43
C PHE A 56 2.75 22.38 -2.22
N LEU A 57 1.49 22.20 -2.59
CA LEU A 57 0.45 23.19 -2.32
C LEU A 57 0.07 23.13 -0.83
N ASP A 58 -0.03 24.30 -0.20
CA ASP A 58 -0.53 24.43 1.18
C ASP A 58 -2.06 24.51 1.16
N ASP A 59 -2.70 23.45 0.68
CA ASP A 59 -4.16 23.31 0.58
C ASP A 59 -4.74 22.38 1.67
N THR A 60 -3.89 21.87 2.57
CA THR A 60 -4.35 20.97 3.63
C THR A 60 -5.20 21.74 4.66
N PRO A 61 -6.34 21.15 5.08
CA PRO A 61 -7.16 21.75 6.13
C PRO A 61 -6.36 21.98 7.43
N PRO A 62 -6.76 22.95 8.27
CA PRO A 62 -6.19 23.11 9.61
C PRO A 62 -6.22 21.78 10.38
N GLY A 63 -5.07 21.42 10.96
CA GLY A 63 -4.89 20.19 11.71
C GLY A 63 -4.74 18.92 10.87
N VAL A 64 -4.40 19.09 9.59
CA VAL A 64 -3.94 18.03 8.70
C VAL A 64 -2.52 18.35 8.23
N GLU A 65 -1.61 17.43 8.51
CA GLU A 65 -0.21 17.47 8.06
C GLU A 65 0.00 16.31 7.09
N LYS A 66 0.56 16.61 5.92
CA LYS A 66 0.99 15.57 4.99
C LYS A 66 2.37 15.07 5.42
N ILE A 67 2.51 13.76 5.59
CA ILE A 67 3.74 13.15 6.10
C ILE A 67 4.47 12.28 5.08
N GLY A 68 3.79 11.77 4.05
CA GLY A 68 4.45 10.93 3.05
C GLY A 68 3.55 10.41 1.95
N ILE A 69 4.13 9.56 1.11
CA ILE A 69 3.46 8.79 0.05
C ILE A 69 3.86 7.33 0.27
N ALA A 70 2.89 6.43 0.17
CA ALA A 70 3.13 5.01 0.31
C ALA A 70 2.40 4.22 -0.78
N ASP A 71 2.93 3.04 -1.10
CA ASP A 71 2.21 2.02 -1.86
C ASP A 71 1.70 0.92 -0.92
N LEU A 72 0.45 0.51 -1.14
CA LEU A 72 -0.16 -0.63 -0.45
C LEU A 72 -0.47 -1.72 -1.46
N TRP A 73 -0.50 -2.98 -1.01
CA TRP A 73 -0.82 -4.12 -1.87
C TRP A 73 -1.69 -5.17 -1.17
N SER A 74 -2.32 -6.02 -1.97
CA SER A 74 -3.08 -7.19 -1.56
C SER A 74 -3.04 -8.20 -2.71
N ASP A 75 -2.77 -9.48 -2.42
CA ASP A 75 -2.66 -10.51 -3.44
C ASP A 75 -3.73 -11.60 -3.34
N SER A 76 -3.90 -12.32 -4.45
CA SER A 76 -4.74 -13.51 -4.51
C SER A 76 -4.20 -14.47 -5.56
N THR A 77 -4.10 -15.76 -5.22
CA THR A 77 -3.62 -16.83 -6.11
C THR A 77 -4.59 -18.01 -6.09
N TRP A 78 -4.81 -18.67 -7.24
CA TRP A 78 -5.77 -19.78 -7.39
C TRP A 78 -5.56 -20.53 -8.72
N GLU A 79 -6.16 -21.73 -8.92
CA GLU A 79 -6.25 -22.33 -10.27
C GLU A 79 -7.56 -21.96 -10.99
N LYS A 80 -7.48 -21.78 -12.32
CA LYS A 80 -8.63 -21.43 -13.15
C LYS A 80 -9.79 -22.43 -13.01
N GLY A 81 -10.91 -21.93 -12.50
CA GLY A 81 -12.14 -22.69 -12.32
C GLY A 81 -12.34 -23.22 -10.90
N GLU A 82 -11.38 -23.03 -10.01
CA GLU A 82 -11.53 -23.35 -8.59
C GLU A 82 -12.49 -22.40 -7.87
N THR A 83 -13.11 -22.92 -6.82
CA THR A 83 -13.92 -22.14 -5.88
C THR A 83 -13.10 -21.56 -4.74
N GLU A 84 -11.82 -21.92 -4.62
CA GLU A 84 -10.90 -21.41 -3.59
C GLU A 84 -10.42 -19.98 -3.90
N ARG A 85 -10.65 -19.49 -5.12
CA ARG A 85 -10.50 -18.08 -5.46
C ARG A 85 -11.26 -17.21 -4.45
N ASN A 86 -10.54 -16.41 -3.69
CA ASN A 86 -11.14 -15.54 -2.66
C ASN A 86 -11.72 -14.27 -3.30
N VAL A 87 -12.84 -14.43 -3.99
CA VAL A 87 -13.53 -13.35 -4.71
C VAL A 87 -13.94 -12.21 -3.79
N ASP A 88 -14.27 -12.49 -2.52
CA ASP A 88 -14.66 -11.46 -1.57
C ASP A 88 -13.47 -10.57 -1.16
N LEU A 89 -12.29 -11.17 -0.97
CA LEU A 89 -11.05 -10.41 -0.78
C LEU A 89 -10.72 -9.56 -2.00
N GLU A 90 -10.79 -10.15 -3.19
CA GLU A 90 -10.53 -9.44 -4.45
C GLU A 90 -11.50 -8.27 -4.67
N ARG A 91 -12.79 -8.46 -4.38
CA ARG A 91 -13.79 -7.38 -4.46
C ARG A 91 -13.54 -6.30 -3.43
N SER A 92 -13.11 -6.69 -2.22
CA SER A 92 -12.76 -5.74 -1.17
C SER A 92 -11.57 -4.87 -1.59
N ALA A 93 -10.51 -5.48 -2.11
CA ALA A 93 -9.36 -4.75 -2.65
C ALA A 93 -9.75 -3.86 -3.85
N ALA A 94 -10.48 -4.42 -4.82
CA ALA A 94 -10.92 -3.72 -6.03
C ALA A 94 -11.96 -2.61 -5.77
N SER A 95 -12.48 -2.49 -4.55
CA SER A 95 -13.50 -1.48 -4.23
C SER A 95 -12.95 -0.05 -4.17
N LEU A 96 -11.64 0.11 -3.95
CA LEU A 96 -10.98 1.41 -3.81
C LEU A 96 -10.93 2.19 -5.12
N LYS A 97 -11.04 3.50 -4.99
CA LYS A 97 -10.93 4.48 -6.09
C LYS A 97 -10.03 5.64 -5.68
N ALA A 98 -9.46 6.31 -6.68
CA ALA A 98 -8.76 7.57 -6.46
C ALA A 98 -9.66 8.58 -5.72
N GLY A 99 -9.11 9.16 -4.66
CA GLY A 99 -9.80 10.09 -3.77
C GLY A 99 -10.41 9.45 -2.52
N ASP A 100 -10.53 8.12 -2.45
CA ASP A 100 -11.04 7.44 -1.25
C ASP A 100 -10.14 7.71 -0.03
N LEU A 101 -10.77 7.74 1.14
CA LEU A 101 -10.10 7.98 2.42
C LEU A 101 -10.06 6.70 3.24
N LEU A 102 -8.85 6.31 3.62
CA LEU A 102 -8.59 5.20 4.51
C LEU A 102 -8.15 5.75 5.86
N LYS A 103 -8.48 5.03 6.94
CA LYS A 103 -7.94 5.24 8.28
C LYS A 103 -6.99 4.12 8.61
N VAL A 104 -5.79 4.46 9.09
CA VAL A 104 -4.86 3.48 9.67
C VAL A 104 -5.21 3.34 11.14
N ARG A 105 -5.35 2.10 11.61
CA ARG A 105 -5.68 1.81 13.01
C ARG A 105 -4.69 0.81 13.58
N PRO A 106 -4.04 1.10 14.72
CA PRO A 106 -3.27 0.12 15.45
C PRO A 106 -4.12 -1.09 15.85
N CYS A 107 -3.52 -2.27 15.85
CA CYS A 107 -4.11 -3.50 16.35
C CYS A 107 -3.03 -4.41 16.96
N SER A 108 -3.45 -5.50 17.60
CA SER A 108 -2.50 -6.52 18.08
C SER A 108 -1.77 -7.17 16.90
N GLU A 109 -0.54 -7.60 17.12
CA GLU A 109 0.22 -8.40 16.14
C GLU A 109 -0.46 -9.74 15.82
N ASP A 110 -1.27 -10.27 16.75
CA ASP A 110 -2.11 -11.45 16.50
C ASP A 110 -3.17 -11.23 15.39
N ILE A 111 -3.44 -9.96 15.05
CA ILE A 111 -4.45 -9.55 14.07
C ILE A 111 -3.81 -9.16 12.73
N SER A 112 -2.64 -8.54 12.78
CA SER A 112 -1.86 -8.08 11.62
C SER A 112 -0.40 -8.06 12.06
N GLU A 113 0.49 -8.71 11.33
CA GLU A 113 1.92 -8.75 11.66
C GLU A 113 2.56 -7.34 11.71
N TRP A 114 1.98 -6.39 11.00
CA TRP A 114 2.39 -4.99 10.96
C TRP A 114 1.95 -4.18 12.19
N GLY A 115 1.11 -4.74 13.07
CA GLY A 115 0.57 -4.02 14.23
C GLY A 115 -0.46 -2.92 13.88
N TYR A 116 -0.88 -2.82 12.62
CA TYR A 116 -1.96 -1.92 12.18
C TYR A 116 -2.73 -2.49 10.98
N ARG A 117 -3.89 -1.88 10.67
CA ARG A 117 -4.71 -2.18 9.49
C ARG A 117 -5.33 -0.94 8.87
N PHE A 118 -5.72 -1.07 7.61
CA PHE A 118 -6.41 -0.04 6.84
C PHE A 118 -7.92 -0.26 6.87
N HIS A 119 -8.66 0.82 7.09
CA HIS A 119 -10.11 0.80 7.18
C HIS A 119 -10.74 1.89 6.31
N LEU A 120 -11.88 1.58 5.70
CA LEU A 120 -12.76 2.60 5.14
C LEU A 120 -13.40 3.46 6.26
N VAL A 121 -13.98 4.59 5.86
CA VAL A 121 -14.65 5.53 6.78
C VAL A 121 -15.79 4.88 7.57
N ASP A 122 -16.49 3.91 6.97
CA ASP A 122 -17.56 3.14 7.60
C ASP A 122 -17.06 2.07 8.59
N GLY A 123 -15.74 1.88 8.68
CA GLY A 123 -15.09 0.92 9.57
C GLY A 123 -14.75 -0.42 8.92
N THR A 124 -15.13 -0.66 7.67
CA THR A 124 -14.77 -1.86 6.91
C THR A 124 -13.26 -2.02 6.84
N THR A 125 -12.76 -3.18 7.26
CA THR A 125 -11.33 -3.53 7.15
C THR A 125 -11.00 -3.90 5.70
N LEU A 126 -9.92 -3.35 5.18
CA LEU A 126 -9.41 -3.64 3.85
C LEU A 126 -8.26 -4.66 3.93
N PRO A 127 -8.04 -5.46 2.87
CA PRO A 127 -7.03 -6.51 2.85
C PRO A 127 -5.64 -6.00 2.46
N TYR A 128 -5.40 -4.69 2.58
CA TYR A 128 -4.17 -4.04 2.15
C TYR A 128 -3.11 -4.08 3.24
N GLU A 129 -1.87 -4.21 2.80
CA GLU A 129 -0.66 -4.19 3.61
C GLU A 129 0.35 -3.21 2.97
N PRO A 130 1.34 -2.70 3.73
CA PRO A 130 2.45 -1.94 3.12
C PRO A 130 3.13 -2.75 2.02
N TYR A 131 3.43 -2.13 0.88
CA TYR A 131 3.99 -2.86 -0.26
C TYR A 131 5.50 -3.02 -0.16
N HIS A 132 6.19 -1.96 0.23
CA HIS A 132 7.64 -1.97 0.41
C HIS A 132 7.99 -1.85 1.89
N ASP A 133 9.21 -2.28 2.23
CA ASP A 133 9.79 -2.09 3.57
C ASP A 133 9.78 -0.63 4.02
N TYR A 134 10.04 0.31 3.12
CA TYR A 134 9.97 1.74 3.42
C TYR A 134 8.53 2.26 3.59
N ASP A 135 7.53 1.59 3.00
CA ASP A 135 6.12 1.97 3.22
C ASP A 135 5.71 1.59 4.64
N ASP A 136 6.14 0.42 5.12
CA ASP A 136 5.93 -0.02 6.50
C ASP A 136 6.64 0.90 7.49
N GLN A 137 7.94 1.19 7.25
CA GLN A 137 8.71 2.10 8.09
C GLN A 137 8.03 3.48 8.20
N LEU A 138 7.46 4.01 7.11
CA LEU A 138 6.70 5.27 7.14
C LEU A 138 5.50 5.18 8.09
N PHE A 139 4.74 4.08 8.06
CA PHE A 139 3.57 3.92 8.94
C PHE A 139 3.96 3.68 10.39
N GLU A 140 4.96 2.84 10.64
CA GLU A 140 5.50 2.59 11.98
C GLU A 140 5.96 3.89 12.63
N ASP A 141 6.87 4.62 11.99
CA ASP A 141 7.40 5.90 12.47
C ASP A 141 6.25 6.90 12.69
N ALA A 142 5.28 6.96 11.77
CA ALA A 142 4.17 7.89 11.88
C ALA A 142 3.23 7.57 13.05
N LEU A 143 2.98 6.30 13.32
CA LEU A 143 2.12 5.81 14.41
C LEU A 143 2.78 6.02 15.77
N GLU A 144 4.07 5.74 15.90
CA GLU A 144 4.83 5.96 17.15
C GLU A 144 4.86 7.44 17.57
N ASN A 145 4.83 8.34 16.59
CA ASN A 145 4.89 9.78 16.79
C ASN A 145 3.51 10.48 16.87
N LEU A 146 2.41 9.72 17.03
CA LEU A 146 1.09 10.32 17.23
C LEU A 146 0.91 10.87 18.65
N PHE A 147 0.42 12.10 18.77
CA PHE A 147 -0.05 12.66 20.03
C PHE A 147 -1.49 12.24 20.35
N SER A 148 -1.90 12.45 21.61
CA SER A 148 -3.26 12.14 22.04
C SER A 148 -4.30 12.92 21.22
N GLY A 149 -5.21 12.19 20.57
CA GLY A 149 -6.23 12.76 19.71
C GLY A 149 -5.83 12.87 18.24
N GLU A 150 -4.60 12.51 17.88
CA GLU A 150 -4.18 12.41 16.48
C GLU A 150 -4.43 11.01 15.89
N TRP A 151 -4.54 10.95 14.57
CA TRP A 151 -4.67 9.69 13.83
C TRP A 151 -4.09 9.82 12.43
N LEU A 152 -3.81 8.68 11.80
CA LEU A 152 -3.37 8.64 10.40
C LEU A 152 -4.55 8.41 9.45
N ALA A 153 -4.52 9.14 8.34
CA ALA A 153 -5.43 8.95 7.22
C ALA A 153 -4.63 8.83 5.92
N CYS A 154 -5.11 7.99 5.02
CA CYS A 154 -4.53 7.81 3.69
C CYS A 154 -5.53 8.25 2.64
N ARG A 155 -5.12 9.10 1.70
CA ARG A 155 -5.93 9.43 0.52
C ARG A 155 -5.41 8.66 -0.68
N VAL A 156 -6.27 7.84 -1.27
CA VAL A 156 -5.92 7.06 -2.46
C VAL A 156 -5.63 7.99 -3.64
N ARG A 157 -4.48 7.82 -4.28
CA ARG A 157 -4.08 8.51 -5.51
C ARG A 157 -4.45 7.71 -6.74
N GLU A 158 -4.05 6.45 -6.72
CA GLU A 158 -4.12 5.54 -7.85
C GLU A 158 -4.40 4.13 -7.33
N VAL A 159 -5.12 3.36 -8.14
CA VAL A 159 -5.38 1.94 -7.91
C VAL A 159 -4.99 1.17 -9.17
N SER A 160 -4.38 0.00 -8.99
CA SER A 160 -4.00 -0.89 -10.08
C SER A 160 -4.30 -2.34 -9.72
N CYS A 161 -4.55 -3.13 -10.76
CA CYS A 161 -4.66 -4.58 -10.67
C CYS A 161 -3.68 -5.18 -11.67
N PHE A 162 -2.73 -5.95 -11.16
CA PHE A 162 -1.77 -6.71 -11.93
C PHE A 162 -2.08 -8.20 -11.82
N GLY A 163 -1.64 -8.99 -12.79
CA GLY A 163 -1.84 -10.42 -12.74
C GLY A 163 -1.61 -11.11 -14.07
N GLU A 164 -1.64 -12.43 -14.03
CA GLU A 164 -1.51 -13.28 -15.20
C GLU A 164 -2.41 -14.51 -15.03
N ASP A 165 -2.87 -15.04 -16.16
CA ASP A 165 -3.60 -16.30 -16.25
C ASP A 165 -2.74 -17.33 -16.96
N GLY A 166 -2.35 -18.37 -16.23
CA GLY A 166 -1.46 -19.43 -16.68
C GLY A 166 0.00 -19.02 -16.70
N ILE A 167 0.87 -19.89 -16.19
CA ILE A 167 2.32 -19.83 -16.35
C ILE A 167 2.82 -21.04 -17.13
N GLU A 168 4.04 -21.00 -17.67
CA GLU A 168 4.57 -22.07 -18.53
C GLU A 168 4.54 -23.45 -17.86
N VAL A 169 4.85 -23.49 -16.56
CA VAL A 169 4.88 -24.72 -15.76
C VAL A 169 3.49 -25.15 -15.26
N ASP A 170 2.53 -24.24 -15.25
CA ASP A 170 1.16 -24.47 -14.80
C ASP A 170 0.17 -23.54 -15.53
N PRO A 171 -0.41 -24.00 -16.65
CA PRO A 171 -1.35 -23.20 -17.44
C PRO A 171 -2.65 -22.85 -16.72
N LYS A 172 -2.94 -23.44 -15.56
CA LYS A 172 -4.14 -23.14 -14.78
C LYS A 172 -3.88 -22.13 -13.66
N PHE A 173 -2.65 -21.98 -13.22
CA PHE A 173 -2.30 -21.04 -12.15
C PHE A 173 -2.65 -19.61 -12.53
N CYS A 174 -3.39 -18.94 -11.67
CA CYS A 174 -3.79 -17.55 -11.79
C CYS A 174 -3.29 -16.79 -10.55
N TRP A 175 -2.89 -15.54 -10.76
CA TRP A 175 -2.57 -14.63 -9.67
C TRP A 175 -3.06 -13.22 -9.98
N ARG A 176 -3.35 -12.48 -8.91
CA ARG A 176 -3.66 -11.04 -8.93
C ARG A 176 -2.91 -10.34 -7.81
N VAL A 177 -2.49 -9.13 -8.09
CA VAL A 177 -2.03 -8.16 -7.10
C VAL A 177 -2.82 -6.88 -7.31
N TYR A 178 -3.53 -6.47 -6.27
CA TYR A 178 -4.19 -5.18 -6.19
C TYR A 178 -3.22 -4.24 -5.49
N SER A 179 -2.87 -3.12 -6.11
CA SER A 179 -2.05 -2.09 -5.47
C SER A 179 -2.81 -0.78 -5.40
N CYS A 180 -2.56 0.00 -4.34
CA CYS A 180 -3.02 1.37 -4.27
C CYS A 180 -1.93 2.29 -3.74
N LYS A 181 -1.69 3.39 -4.46
CA LYS A 181 -0.80 4.46 -4.02
C LYS A 181 -1.58 5.44 -3.17
N VAL A 182 -1.04 5.85 -2.04
CA VAL A 182 -1.72 6.75 -1.09
C VAL A 182 -0.84 7.92 -0.67
N THR A 183 -1.48 9.07 -0.39
CA THR A 183 -0.87 10.11 0.43
C THR A 183 -1.22 9.87 1.88
N VAL A 184 -0.20 9.85 2.73
CA VAL A 184 -0.36 9.67 4.17
C VAL A 184 -0.41 11.03 4.85
N TYR A 185 -1.40 11.20 5.72
CA TYR A 185 -1.62 12.40 6.50
C TYR A 185 -1.70 12.06 7.99
N ARG A 186 -1.09 12.89 8.82
CA ARG A 186 -1.41 13.03 10.23
C ARG A 186 -2.57 14.01 10.37
N CYS A 187 -3.59 13.61 11.11
CA CYS A 187 -4.81 14.37 11.32
C CYS A 187 -5.05 14.58 12.82
N GLY A 188 -5.77 15.64 13.18
CA GLY A 188 -6.17 15.91 14.56
C GLY A 188 -5.23 16.84 15.33
N SER A 189 -4.13 17.27 14.70
CA SER A 189 -3.22 18.25 15.30
C SER A 189 -3.96 19.59 15.47
N ALA A 190 -4.15 20.08 16.69
CA ALA A 190 -4.57 21.45 16.86
C ALA A 190 -3.42 22.36 16.42
N LYS A 191 -3.52 23.03 15.26
CA LYS A 191 -2.69 24.21 15.01
C LYS A 191 -3.10 25.24 16.06
N LEU A 192 -2.32 25.38 17.13
CA LEU A 192 -2.39 26.49 18.07
C LEU A 192 -2.12 27.81 17.34
#